data_AF-A0A3L4JWS4-F1
#
_entry.id   AF-A0A3L4JWS4-F1
#
_cell.length_a   1.000
_cell.length_b   1.000
_cell.length_c   1.000
_cell.angle_alpha   90.00
_cell.angle_beta   90.00
_cell.angle_gamma   90.00
#
_symmetry.space_group_name_H-M   'P 1'
#
loop_
_entity.id
_entity.type
_entity.pdbx_description
1 polymer ?
#
loop_
_entity_poly.entity_id
_entity_poly.type
_entity_poly.pdbx_seq_one_letter_code
_entity_poly.pdbx_strand_id
1 'polypeptide(L)'
;MSIVDDSHLTDEVVNAAFEGTNFGRTDFRTILAETVMKRAAGYHSGYTATTICIRLGLLGKHDRPTKLGLTFAFHHYYRPCVREALISHNSLEVWAKLGAQESAK
;
A
#
# COMPACT_ATOMS: atom_id res chain seq x y z
N MET A 1 -20.44 -2.95 -0.90
CA MET A 1 -19.12 -2.91 -0.24
C MET A 1 -18.48 -1.59 -0.63
N SER A 2 -18.19 -0.65 0.28
CA SER A 2 -17.45 0.56 -0.14
C SER A 2 -16.03 0.16 -0.55
N ILE A 3 -15.64 0.60 -1.75
CA ILE A 3 -14.24 0.59 -2.16
C ILE A 3 -13.53 1.57 -1.23
N VAL A 4 -12.55 1.07 -0.49
CA VAL A 4 -11.63 1.91 0.27
C VAL A 4 -10.51 2.26 -0.71
N ASP A 5 -10.30 3.55 -0.89
CA ASP A 5 -9.32 4.12 -1.81
C ASP A 5 -8.25 4.89 -1.03
N ASP A 6 -7.00 4.80 -1.50
CA ASP A 6 -5.82 5.39 -0.88
C ASP A 6 -5.27 6.59 -1.67
N SER A 7 -6.02 7.11 -2.66
CA SER A 7 -5.58 8.23 -3.52
C SER A 7 -5.22 9.51 -2.77
N HIS A 8 -5.80 9.73 -1.58
CA HIS A 8 -5.48 10.87 -0.72
C HIS A 8 -4.07 10.78 -0.09
N LEU A 9 -3.43 9.62 -0.10
CA LEU A 9 -2.03 9.43 0.31
C LEU A 9 -1.12 9.75 -0.88
N THR A 10 -1.13 11.01 -1.30
CA THR A 10 -0.25 11.51 -2.37
C THR A 10 1.21 11.48 -1.92
N ASP A 11 2.14 11.64 -2.87
CA ASP A 11 3.56 11.68 -2.55
C ASP A 11 3.90 12.88 -1.66
N GLU A 12 3.21 14.01 -1.80
CA GLU A 12 3.36 15.17 -0.89
C GLU A 12 2.95 14.81 0.54
N VAL A 13 1.80 14.15 0.72
CA VAL A 13 1.32 13.71 2.05
C VAL A 13 2.30 12.72 2.68
N VAL A 14 2.79 11.76 1.89
CA VAL A 14 3.78 10.78 2.36
C VAL A 14 5.10 11.47 2.71
N ASN A 15 5.63 12.32 1.85
CA ASN A 15 6.90 13.02 2.09
C ASN A 15 6.83 13.91 3.33
N ALA A 16 5.74 14.67 3.49
CA ALA A 16 5.52 15.50 4.68
C ALA A 16 5.48 14.66 5.97
N ALA A 17 4.91 13.46 5.92
CA ALA A 17 4.85 12.58 7.09
C ALA A 17 6.22 12.03 7.52
N PHE A 18 7.21 12.01 6.62
CA PHE A 18 8.59 11.59 6.87
C PHE A 18 9.55 12.75 7.12
N GLU A 19 9.09 14.01 7.05
CA GLU A 19 9.92 15.19 7.30
C GLU A 19 10.62 15.11 8.67
N GLY A 20 11.92 15.39 8.69
CA GLY A 20 12.74 15.34 9.90
C GLY A 20 13.10 13.93 10.40
N THR A 21 12.78 12.88 9.64
CA THR A 21 13.16 11.49 9.97
C THR A 21 14.34 11.00 9.13
N ASN A 22 15.09 10.02 9.64
CA ASN A 22 16.17 9.37 8.91
C ASN A 22 16.00 7.85 8.95
N PHE A 23 15.64 7.27 7.80
CA PHE A 23 15.48 5.82 7.61
C PHE A 23 16.64 5.19 6.82
N GLY A 24 17.64 5.97 6.40
CA GLY A 24 18.71 5.53 5.50
C GLY A 24 18.25 5.17 4.07
N ARG A 25 16.97 5.40 3.75
CA ARG A 25 16.32 5.17 2.45
C ARG A 25 15.16 6.14 2.26
N THR A 26 14.78 6.40 1.01
CA THR A 26 13.78 7.43 0.63
C THR A 26 12.54 6.87 -0.07
N ASP A 27 12.43 5.55 -0.19
CA ASP A 27 11.25 4.85 -0.69
C ASP A 27 10.18 4.71 0.41
N PHE A 28 9.67 5.85 0.84
CA PHE A 28 8.75 5.97 1.98
C PHE A 28 7.47 5.16 1.82
N ARG A 29 6.91 5.07 0.60
CA ARG A 29 5.74 4.21 0.35
C ARG A 29 6.04 2.74 0.64
N THR A 30 7.25 2.28 0.30
CA THR A 30 7.70 0.92 0.62
C THR A 30 7.86 0.73 2.12
N ILE A 31 8.44 1.70 2.84
CA ILE A 31 8.53 1.65 4.31
C ILE A 31 7.13 1.53 4.96
N LEU A 32 6.15 2.31 4.49
CA LEU A 32 4.77 2.26 4.98
C LEU A 32 4.13 0.90 4.69
N ALA A 33 4.23 0.40 3.45
CA ALA A 33 3.67 -0.89 3.05
C ALA A 33 4.30 -2.06 3.82
N GLU A 34 5.63 -2.08 3.96
CA GLU A 34 6.36 -3.06 4.78
C GLU A 34 5.90 -3.02 6.23
N THR A 35 5.71 -1.82 6.79
CA THR A 35 5.27 -1.64 8.18
C THR A 35 3.88 -2.21 8.38
N VAL A 36 2.94 -1.91 7.48
CA VAL A 36 1.60 -2.49 7.49
C VAL A 36 1.66 -4.02 7.42
N MET A 37 2.44 -4.58 6.49
CA MET A 37 2.54 -6.03 6.29
C MET A 37 3.16 -6.74 7.49
N LYS A 38 4.22 -6.17 8.09
CA LYS A 38 4.82 -6.69 9.33
C LYS A 38 3.79 -6.75 10.45
N ARG A 39 3.03 -5.68 10.66
CA ARG A 39 1.98 -5.63 11.68
C ARG A 39 0.83 -6.61 11.39
N ALA A 40 0.44 -6.76 10.12
CA ALA A 40 -0.55 -7.75 9.70
C ALA A 40 -0.13 -9.18 10.06
N ALA A 41 1.16 -9.48 9.89
CA ALA A 41 1.74 -10.79 10.20
C ALA A 41 2.11 -10.97 11.69
N GLY A 42 1.86 -9.97 12.55
CA GLY A 42 2.18 -10.04 13.98
C GLY A 42 3.64 -9.71 14.33
N TYR A 43 4.43 -9.22 13.38
CA TYR A 43 5.80 -8.77 13.64
C TYR A 43 5.85 -7.36 14.23
N HIS A 44 6.97 -7.07 14.90
CA HIS A 44 7.29 -5.73 15.37
C HIS A 44 7.84 -4.86 14.23
N SER A 45 7.57 -3.55 14.29
CA SER A 45 8.12 -2.54 13.39
C SER A 45 8.72 -1.38 14.20
N GLY A 46 9.67 -0.64 13.63
CA GLY A 46 10.29 0.50 14.31
C GLY A 46 9.25 1.53 14.78
N TYR A 47 9.51 2.19 15.92
CA TYR A 47 8.58 3.13 16.53
C TYR A 47 8.19 4.25 15.56
N THR A 48 9.17 4.91 14.94
CA THR A 48 8.95 6.03 14.01
C THR A 48 8.02 5.65 12.84
N ALA A 49 8.29 4.53 12.16
CA ALA A 49 7.45 4.08 11.04
C ALA A 49 6.03 3.70 11.50
N THR A 50 5.92 3.08 12.68
CA THR A 50 4.63 2.71 13.28
C THR A 50 3.82 3.97 13.59
N THR A 51 4.42 4.98 14.21
CA THR A 51 3.78 6.28 14.50
C THR A 51 3.33 6.98 13.23
N ILE A 52 4.14 6.99 12.18
CA ILE A 52 3.76 7.58 10.88
C ILE A 52 2.55 6.83 10.30
N CYS A 53 2.57 5.49 10.30
CA CYS A 53 1.44 4.70 9.81
C CYS A 53 0.15 4.94 10.61
N ILE A 54 0.25 5.16 11.91
CA ILE A 54 -0.91 5.53 12.75
C ILE A 54 -1.44 6.92 12.37
N ARG A 55 -0.54 7.91 12.20
CA ARG A 55 -0.92 9.29 11.81
C ARG A 55 -1.58 9.34 10.44
N LEU A 56 -1.14 8.50 9.50
CA LEU A 56 -1.73 8.35 8.17
C LEU A 56 -2.96 7.43 8.13
N GLY A 57 -3.39 6.88 9.28
CA GLY A 57 -4.56 6.00 9.36
C GLY A 57 -4.36 4.61 8.75
N LEU A 58 -3.12 4.22 8.41
CA LEU A 58 -2.78 2.88 7.92
C LEU A 58 -2.81 1.83 9.03
N LEU A 59 -2.51 2.24 10.27
CA LEU A 59 -2.63 1.42 11.47
C LEU A 59 -3.62 2.08 12.43
N GLY A 60 -4.41 1.26 13.13
CA GLY A 60 -5.38 1.67 14.13
C GLY A 60 -5.00 1.21 15.53
N LYS A 61 -6.01 0.86 16.34
CA LYS A 61 -5.83 0.42 17.73
C LYS A 61 -4.87 -0.77 17.82
N HIS A 62 -3.95 -0.74 18.80
CA HIS A 62 -2.94 -1.77 19.02
C HIS A 62 -2.00 -1.99 17.82
N ASP A 63 -1.81 -0.94 17.01
CA ASP A 63 -1.06 -0.92 15.76
C ASP A 63 -1.45 -2.06 14.80
N ARG A 64 -2.74 -2.37 14.76
CA ARG A 64 -3.32 -3.31 13.79
C ARG A 64 -3.59 -2.59 12.47
N PRO A 65 -3.33 -3.23 11.31
CA PRO A 65 -3.70 -2.68 10.01
C PRO A 65 -5.17 -2.29 9.93
N THR A 66 -5.43 -1.09 9.41
CA THR A 66 -6.78 -0.70 9.00
C THR A 66 -7.08 -1.27 7.61
N LYS A 67 -8.35 -1.18 7.18
CA LYS A 67 -8.70 -1.52 5.79
C LYS A 67 -7.93 -0.64 4.79
N LEU A 68 -7.73 0.65 5.10
CA LEU A 68 -6.90 1.55 4.30
C LEU A 68 -5.44 1.08 4.26
N GLY A 69 -4.87 0.69 5.39
CA GLY A 69 -3.52 0.12 5.46
C GLY A 69 -3.34 -1.09 4.54
N LEU A 70 -4.25 -2.06 4.64
CA LEU A 70 -4.20 -3.26 3.79
C LEU A 70 -4.39 -2.93 2.31
N THR A 71 -5.31 -2.02 1.96
CA THR A 71 -5.48 -1.53 0.58
C THR A 71 -4.19 -0.89 0.07
N PHE A 72 -3.58 0.01 0.85
CA PHE A 72 -2.34 0.69 0.48
C PHE A 72 -1.21 -0.30 0.23
N ALA A 73 -1.01 -1.28 1.12
CA ALA A 73 0.01 -2.31 0.95
C ALA A 73 -0.28 -3.19 -0.28
N PHE A 74 -1.54 -3.55 -0.50
CA PHE A 74 -1.95 -4.29 -1.69
C PHE A 74 -1.66 -3.51 -2.97
N HIS A 75 -2.02 -2.23 -3.03
CA HIS A 75 -1.74 -1.35 -4.17
C HIS A 75 -0.24 -1.14 -4.42
N HIS A 76 0.58 -1.14 -3.36
CA HIS A 76 2.02 -0.98 -3.46
C HIS A 76 2.71 -2.21 -4.09
N TYR A 77 2.34 -3.43 -3.67
CA TYR A 77 3.02 -4.64 -4.13
C TYR A 77 2.43 -5.24 -5.41
N TYR A 78 1.15 -5.01 -5.71
CA TYR A 78 0.52 -5.52 -6.91
C TYR A 78 0.65 -4.54 -8.08
N ARG A 79 1.06 -5.06 -9.24
CA ARG A 79 1.06 -4.29 -10.50
C ARG A 79 -0.36 -3.78 -10.79
N PRO A 80 -0.53 -2.56 -11.34
CA PRO A 80 -1.84 -1.99 -11.65
C PRO A 80 -2.74 -2.93 -12.46
N CYS A 81 -2.21 -3.59 -13.48
CA CYS A 81 -2.95 -4.55 -14.30
C CYS A 81 -3.44 -5.78 -13.53
N VAL A 82 -2.64 -6.30 -12.59
CA VAL A 82 -3.03 -7.43 -11.73
C VAL A 82 -4.07 -6.98 -10.70
N ARG A 83 -3.86 -5.79 -10.11
CA ARG A 83 -4.82 -5.17 -9.19
C ARG A 83 -6.19 -4.96 -9.86
N GLU A 84 -6.21 -4.38 -11.05
CA GLU A 84 -7.43 -4.16 -11.82
C GLU A 84 -8.13 -5.49 -12.13
N ALA A 85 -7.40 -6.55 -12.46
CA ALA A 85 -7.97 -7.88 -12.70
C ALA A 85 -8.65 -8.47 -11.46
N LEU A 86 -8.09 -8.21 -10.28
CA LEU A 86 -8.58 -8.73 -9.00
C LEU A 86 -9.75 -7.91 -8.42
N ILE A 87 -9.79 -6.61 -8.70
CA ILE A 87 -10.83 -5.69 -8.19
C ILE A 87 -12.01 -5.56 -9.18
N SER A 88 -11.78 -5.76 -10.48
CA SER A 88 -12.81 -5.73 -11.52
C SER A 88 -13.70 -6.98 -11.46
N HIS A 89 -15.03 -6.79 -11.50
CA HIS A 89 -15.99 -7.87 -11.74
C HIS A 89 -15.87 -8.49 -13.15
N ASN A 90 -15.08 -7.88 -14.04
CA ASN A 90 -14.86 -8.34 -15.41
C ASN A 90 -13.42 -8.84 -15.62
N SER A 91 -13.03 -9.84 -14.83
CA SER A 91 -11.67 -10.41 -14.80
C SER A 91 -11.19 -10.91 -16.16
N LEU A 92 -12.09 -11.40 -17.02
CA LEU A 92 -11.77 -11.93 -18.35
C LEU A 92 -11.19 -10.87 -19.30
N GLU A 93 -11.73 -9.65 -19.30
CA GLU A 93 -11.20 -8.56 -20.13
C GLU A 93 -9.79 -8.13 -19.70
N VAL A 94 -9.51 -8.17 -18.40
CA VAL A 94 -8.20 -7.78 -17.88
C VAL A 94 -7.15 -8.85 -18.18
N TRP A 95 -7.49 -10.14 -18.03
CA TRP A 95 -6.61 -11.24 -18.41
C TRP A 95 -6.30 -11.25 -19.91
N ALA A 96 -7.26 -10.90 -20.76
CA ALA A 96 -7.04 -10.76 -22.21
C ALA A 96 -6.03 -9.63 -22.54
N LYS A 97 -6.12 -8.47 -21.87
CA LYS A 97 -5.17 -7.36 -22.04
C LYS A 97 -3.75 -7.73 -21.58
N LEU A 98 -3.62 -8.51 -20.50
CA LEU A 98 -2.34 -8.97 -19.98
C LEU A 98 -1.63 -9.92 -20.97
N GLY A 99 -2.33 -10.92 -21.51
CA GLY A 99 -1.76 -11.84 -22.50
C GLY A 99 -1.35 -11.14 -23.81
N ALA A 100 -2.06 -10.08 -24.20
CA ALA A 100 -1.70 -9.27 -25.36
C ALA A 100 -0.41 -8.45 -25.14
N GLN A 101 -0.14 -7.96 -23.93
CA GLN A 101 1.11 -7.25 -23.62
C GLN A 101 2.34 -8.18 -23.57
N GLU A 102 2.17 -9.44 -23.19
CA GLU A 102 3.28 -10.40 -23.17
C GLU A 102 3.69 -10.88 -24.57
N SER A 103 2.77 -10.89 -25.53
CA SER A 103 3.05 -11.27 -26.93
C SER A 103 3.68 -10.15 -27.78
N ALA A 104 3.73 -8.92 -27.26
CA ALA A 104 4.30 -7.75 -27.94
C ALA A 104 5.78 -7.48 -27.56
N LYS A 105 6.43 -8.43 -26.89
CA LYS A 105 7.85 -8.43 -26.50
C LYS A 105 8.62 -9.47 -27.29
#